data_AF-A0A5N5LZS3-F1
#
_entry.id   AF-A0A5N5LZS3-F1
#
_cell.length_a   1.000
_cell.length_b   1.000
_cell.length_c   1.000
_cell.angle_alpha   90.00
_cell.angle_beta   90.00
_cell.angle_gamma   90.00
#
_symmetry.space_group_name_H-M   'P 1'
#
loop_
_entity.id
_entity.type
_entity.pdbx_description
1 polymer ?
#
loop_
_entity_poly.entity_id
_entity_poly.type
_entity_poly.pdbx_seq_one_letter_code
_entity_poly.pdbx_strand_id
1 'polypeptide(L)' 'MARTKQTARKSTGGKAPRKQLATKTDLRFQSHAVLALQEAAEAYLVGLFEDTNLCAIHAKRVTIMPKDIQLARRIRGERA' A
#
# COMPACT_ATOMS: atom_id res chain seq x y z
N MET A 1 -49.74 22.61 10.94
CA MET A 1 -49.19 21.40 11.59
C MET A 1 -49.56 20.21 10.68
N ALA A 2 -48.71 19.30 10.19
CA ALA A 2 -47.41 18.84 10.65
C ALA A 2 -46.54 18.35 9.46
N ARG A 3 -45.36 18.98 9.32
CA ARG A 3 -44.02 18.45 9.02
C ARG A 3 -43.91 17.15 8.19
N THR A 4 -43.51 17.30 6.93
CA THR A 4 -42.98 16.22 6.07
C THR A 4 -41.63 15.73 6.60
N LYS A 5 -41.45 14.41 6.72
CA LYS A 5 -40.19 13.79 7.15
C LYS A 5 -39.25 13.66 5.94
N GLN A 6 -38.21 14.47 5.92
CA GLN A 6 -37.04 14.29 5.05
C GLN A 6 -36.08 13.32 5.75
N THR A 7 -35.84 12.14 5.19
CA THR A 7 -34.80 11.22 5.67
C THR A 7 -33.50 11.49 4.89
N ALA A 8 -32.46 11.87 5.63
CA ALA A 8 -31.16 12.23 5.10
C ALA A 8 -30.47 11.01 4.46
N ARG A 9 -30.21 11.09 3.15
CA ARG A 9 -29.37 10.15 2.42
C ARG A 9 -27.90 10.44 2.79
N LYS A 10 -27.30 9.63 3.67
CA LYS A 10 -25.86 9.69 3.95
C LYS A 10 -25.09 9.11 2.75
N SER A 11 -24.56 9.96 1.88
CA SER A 11 -23.53 9.61 0.91
C SER A 11 -22.15 9.75 1.56
N THR A 12 -21.76 8.78 2.39
CA THR A 12 -20.39 8.71 2.91
C THR A 12 -19.58 7.76 2.04
N GLY A 13 -18.74 8.35 1.21
CA GLY A 13 -17.81 7.62 0.37
C GLY A 13 -17.23 8.53 -0.70
N GLY A 14 -16.76 9.73 -0.29
CA GLY A 14 -15.93 10.55 -1.15
C GLY A 14 -14.72 9.71 -1.54
N LYS A 15 -14.73 9.18 -2.76
CA LYS A 15 -13.56 8.56 -3.38
C LYS A 15 -12.50 9.67 -3.40
N ALA A 16 -11.48 9.50 -2.57
CA ALA A 16 -10.30 10.35 -2.59
C ALA A 16 -9.87 10.54 -4.05
N PRO A 17 -9.54 11.77 -4.48
CA PRO A 17 -9.10 11.98 -5.84
C PRO A 17 -7.82 11.18 -6.02
N ARG A 18 -7.89 10.09 -6.80
CA ARG A 18 -6.69 9.47 -7.34
C ARG A 18 -6.01 10.58 -8.12
N LYS A 19 -4.95 11.16 -7.56
CA LYS A 19 -4.01 11.99 -8.30
C LYS A 19 -3.45 11.10 -9.39
N GLN A 20 -4.11 11.09 -10.53
CA GLN A 20 -3.64 10.43 -11.72
C GLN A 20 -2.47 11.28 -12.17
N LEU A 21 -1.26 10.89 -11.75
CA LEU A 21 -0.02 11.39 -12.33
C LEU A 21 -0.20 11.29 -13.84
N ALA A 22 -0.13 12.42 -14.54
CA ALA A 22 -0.25 12.45 -15.99
C ALA A 22 0.90 11.63 -16.58
N THR A 23 0.64 10.34 -16.80
CA THR A 23 1.58 9.42 -17.43
C THR A 23 1.62 9.77 -18.90
N LYS A 24 2.72 10.41 -19.35
CA LYS A 24 3.00 10.59 -20.78
C LYS A 24 2.91 9.21 -21.45
N THR A 25 2.02 9.08 -22.42
CA THR A 25 1.59 7.79 -22.99
C THR A 25 2.61 7.15 -23.94
N ASP A 26 3.77 7.78 -24.15
CA ASP A 26 4.85 7.27 -24.99
C ASP A 26 6.23 7.47 -24.31
N LEU A 27 6.47 6.70 -23.24
CA LEU A 27 7.76 6.65 -22.55
C LEU A 27 8.45 5.34 -22.91
N ARG A 28 9.64 5.44 -23.50
CA ARG A 28 10.51 4.28 -23.77
C ARG A 28 11.58 4.20 -22.69
N PHE A 29 11.65 3.06 -22.02
CA PHE A 29 12.70 2.76 -21.04
C PHE A 29 13.87 2.07 -21.73
N GLN A 30 15.08 2.41 -21.31
CA GLN A 30 16.26 1.60 -21.64
C GLN A 30 16.18 0.25 -20.94
N SER A 31 16.73 -0.81 -21.53
CA SER A 31 16.76 -2.15 -20.92
C SER A 31 17.39 -2.14 -19.52
N HIS A 32 18.49 -1.41 -19.35
CA HIS A 32 19.18 -1.25 -18.06
C HIS A 32 18.34 -0.50 -17.02
N ALA A 33 17.49 0.44 -17.46
CA ALA A 33 16.59 1.14 -16.53
C ALA A 33 15.53 0.17 -15.96
N VAL A 34 15.06 -0.79 -16.75
CA VAL A 34 14.14 -1.83 -16.29
C VAL A 34 14.84 -2.77 -15.31
N LEU A 35 16.08 -3.17 -15.60
CA LEU A 35 16.88 -4.00 -14.69
C LEU A 35 17.11 -3.30 -13.34
N ALA A 36 17.48 -2.02 -13.35
CA ALA A 36 17.66 -1.26 -12.10
C ALA A 36 16.37 -1.19 -11.25
N LEU A 37 15.19 -1.06 -11.90
CA LEU A 37 13.91 -1.10 -11.19
C LEU A 37 13.61 -2.49 -10.61
N GLN A 38 13.98 -3.55 -11.32
CA GLN A 38 13.85 -4.92 -10.82
C GLN A 38 14.74 -5.15 -9.60
N GLU A 39 16.03 -4.81 -9.69
CA GLU A 39 17.00 -4.96 -8.60
C GLU A 39 16.55 -4.18 -7.35
N ALA A 40 16.09 -2.94 -7.53
CA ALA A 40 15.55 -2.14 -6.44
C ALA A 40 14.29 -2.75 -5.82
N ALA A 41 13.38 -3.29 -6.64
CA ALA A 41 12.17 -3.95 -6.16
C ALA A 41 12.47 -5.23 -5.40
N GLU A 42 13.41 -6.05 -5.88
CA GLU A 42 13.84 -7.27 -5.21
C GLU A 42 14.52 -6.95 -3.87
N ALA A 43 15.46 -6.01 -3.85
CA ALA A 43 16.11 -5.58 -2.60
C ALA A 43 15.10 -5.07 -1.56
N TYR A 44 14.11 -4.29 -2.00
CA TYR A 44 13.05 -3.80 -1.13
C TYR A 44 12.17 -4.94 -0.58
N LEU A 45 11.72 -5.85 -1.44
CA LEU A 45 10.87 -6.97 -1.05
C LEU A 45 11.57 -7.94 -0.12
N VAL A 46 12.84 -8.28 -0.41
CA VAL A 46 13.66 -9.14 0.45
C VAL A 46 13.78 -8.52 1.84
N GLY A 47 14.22 -7.26 1.94
CA GLY A 47 14.31 -6.59 3.24
C GLY A 47 12.96 -6.48 3.96
N LEU A 48 11.87 -6.20 3.24
CA LEU A 48 10.54 -6.14 3.85
C LEU A 48 10.10 -7.49 4.42
N PHE A 49 10.41 -8.59 3.72
CA PHE A 49 10.09 -9.93 4.19
C PHE A 49 10.97 -10.37 5.37
N GLU A 50 12.21 -9.92 5.46
CA GLU A 50 13.06 -10.11 6.65
C GLU A 50 12.40 -9.49 7.89
N ASP A 51 11.99 -8.23 7.82
CA ASP A 51 11.30 -7.55 8.93
C ASP A 51 9.94 -8.17 9.25
N THR A 52 9.22 -8.62 8.22
CA THR A 52 7.94 -9.32 8.38
C THR A 52 8.14 -10.64 9.12
N ASN A 53 9.21 -11.38 8.81
CA ASN A 53 9.55 -12.62 9.49
C ASN A 53 9.88 -12.37 10.97
N LEU A 54 10.65 -11.32 11.28
CA LEU A 54 10.91 -10.92 12.67
C LEU A 54 9.62 -10.61 13.44
N CYS A 55 8.65 -9.93 12.81
CA CYS A 55 7.33 -9.68 13.40
C CYS A 55 6.55 -10.97 13.67
N ALA A 56 6.60 -11.95 12.76
CA ALA A 56 5.95 -13.25 12.94
C ALA A 56 6.58 -14.05 14.11
N ILE A 57 7.91 -14.08 14.18
CA ILE A 57 8.68 -14.74 15.24
C ILE A 57 8.40 -14.09 16.60
N HIS A 58 8.36 -12.75 16.67
CA HIS A 58 7.99 -12.02 17.88
C HIS A 58 6.61 -12.44 18.42
N ALA A 59 5.68 -12.78 17.52
CA ALA A 59 4.35 -13.29 17.84
C ALA A 59 4.27 -14.83 17.95
N LYS A 60 5.42 -15.54 18.08
CA LYS A 60 5.52 -17.00 18.21
C LYS A 60 4.90 -17.79 17.06
N ARG A 61 4.99 -17.27 15.83
CA ARG A 61 4.52 -17.94 14.60
C ARG A 61 5.68 -18.13 13.62
N VAL A 62 5.57 -19.17 12.78
CA VAL A 62 6.52 -19.44 11.67
C VAL A 62 5.93 -19.01 10.32
N THR A 63 4.60 -18.92 10.22
CA THR A 63 3.91 -18.43 9.02
C THR A 63 3.68 -16.92 9.11
N ILE A 64 4.20 -16.20 8.11
CA ILE A 64 3.95 -14.75 7.96
C ILE A 64 2.49 -14.49 7.57
N MET A 65 1.93 -13.40 8.08
CA MET A 65 0.55 -12.99 7.82
C MET A 65 0.52 -11.53 7.33
N PRO A 66 -0.56 -11.09 6.64
CA PRO A 66 -0.67 -9.71 6.17
C PRO A 66 -0.51 -8.65 7.27
N LYS A 67 -0.91 -8.96 8.51
CA LYS A 67 -0.71 -8.08 9.69
C LYS A 67 0.76 -7.85 10.03
N ASP A 68 1.64 -8.81 9.76
CA ASP A 68 3.08 -8.71 10.02
C ASP A 68 3.72 -7.75 9.01
N ILE A 69 3.30 -7.83 7.74
CA ILE A 69 3.74 -6.91 6.68
C ILE A 69 3.26 -5.50 6.98
N GLN A 70 1.98 -5.34 7.37
CA GLN A 70 1.42 -4.04 7.73
C GLN A 70 2.16 -3.43 8.93
N LEU A 71 2.51 -4.24 9.93
CA LEU A 71 3.30 -3.79 11.07
C LEU A 71 4.72 -3.40 10.66
N ALA A 72 5.42 -4.23 9.88
CA ALA A 72 6.77 -3.96 9.39
C ALA A 72 6.83 -2.64 8.60
N ARG A 73 5.90 -2.41 7.66
CA ARG A 73 5.79 -1.15 6.90
C ARG A 73 5.51 0.05 7.80
N ARG A 74 4.67 -0.12 8.81
CA ARG A 74 4.38 0.94 9.80
C ARG A 74 5.61 1.28 10.64
N ILE A 75 6.41 0.29 11.04
CA ILE A 75 7.67 0.48 11.78
C ILE A 75 8.72 1.18 10.91
N ARG A 76 8.82 0.81 9.62
CA ARG A 76 9.66 1.49 8.62
C ARG A 76 9.28 2.95 8.35
N GLY A 77 8.10 3.38 8.81
CA GLY A 77 7.60 4.74 8.57
C GLY A 77 7.01 4.94 7.17
N GLU A 78 6.75 3.86 6.42
CA GLU A 78 6.04 3.92 5.15
C GLU A 78 4.58 4.28 5.41
N ARG A 79 4.25 5.56 5.20
CA ARG A 79 2.88 6.05 5.33
C ARG A 79 2.05 5.61 4.14
N ALA A 80 0.82 5.16 4.42
CA ALA A 80 -0.20 4.87 3.43
C ALA A 80 -0.70 6.14 2.72
#